data_AF-A0A350JLM1-F1
#
_entry.id   AF-A0A350JLM1-F1
#
_cell.length_a   1.000
_cell.length_b   1.000
_cell.length_c   1.000
_cell.angle_alpha   90.00
_cell.angle_beta   90.00
_cell.angle_gamma   90.00
#
_symmetry.space_group_name_H-M   'P 1'
#
loop_
_entity.id
_entity.type
_entity.pdbx_description
1 polymer ?
#
loop_
_entity_poly.entity_id
_entity_poly.type
_entity_poly.pdbx_seq_one_letter_code
_entity_poly.pdbx_strand_id
1 'polypeptide(L)'
;FDHDCREGICGSCSLYINGEAHGPDRLVTTCQLHMRKFKDGDTIFIEPFRADSFPVIKDLIVDRSAFDRIQHAGGFISVNTSGNTQDGNSIPISKHDADEAMDAATCIGCGACVASCKNSSAMLFVSAKVSQLALLPQGKVERHDRVLNMVDQMDTEGFGNCTNTGACEIECPKGISLENIARMNRELVSANVSKS
;
A
#
# COMPACT_ATOMS: atom_id res chain seq x y z
N PHE A 1 -15.09 1.82 15.84
CA PHE A 1 -14.27 1.57 14.65
C PHE A 1 -14.04 2.90 13.95
N ASP A 2 -12.93 3.01 13.21
CA ASP A 2 -12.58 4.22 12.46
C ASP A 2 -13.30 4.25 11.09
N HIS A 3 -13.87 5.39 10.70
CA HIS A 3 -14.51 5.58 9.38
C HIS A 3 -14.69 7.06 9.03
N ASP A 4 -14.68 7.39 7.74
CA ASP A 4 -14.89 8.76 7.25
C ASP A 4 -15.64 8.82 5.91
N CYS A 5 -14.95 8.69 4.76
CA CYS A 5 -15.47 9.05 3.42
C CYS A 5 -16.73 8.31 2.91
N ARG A 6 -17.02 7.09 3.38
CA ARG A 6 -18.12 6.20 2.91
C ARG A 6 -18.15 5.82 1.42
N GLU A 7 -17.13 6.18 0.66
CA GLU A 7 -17.01 5.88 -0.78
C GLU A 7 -15.76 5.04 -1.11
N GLY A 8 -15.09 4.53 -0.08
CA GLY A 8 -13.96 3.62 -0.21
C GLY A 8 -12.66 4.25 -0.70
N ILE A 9 -12.41 5.52 -0.35
CA ILE A 9 -11.20 6.23 -0.77
C ILE A 9 -10.25 6.60 0.38
N CYS A 10 -10.75 6.93 1.58
CA CYS A 10 -9.90 7.34 2.70
C CYS A 10 -9.08 6.19 3.34
N GLY A 11 -9.49 4.93 3.13
CA GLY A 11 -8.82 3.76 3.72
C GLY A 11 -8.94 3.62 5.24
N SER A 12 -9.90 4.29 5.89
CA SER A 12 -10.08 4.28 7.35
C SER A 12 -10.89 3.10 7.91
N CYS A 13 -11.85 2.56 7.14
CA CYS A 13 -12.75 1.50 7.57
C CYS A 13 -12.12 0.09 7.57
N SER A 14 -11.02 -0.08 8.31
CA SER A 14 -10.18 -1.28 8.36
C SER A 14 -10.75 -2.36 9.29
N LEU A 15 -11.74 -3.12 8.80
CA LEU A 15 -12.36 -4.23 9.53
C LEU A 15 -12.00 -5.59 8.91
N TYR A 16 -11.75 -6.58 9.76
CA TYR A 16 -11.60 -7.99 9.39
C TYR A 16 -12.93 -8.70 9.66
N ILE A 17 -13.61 -9.14 8.60
CA ILE A 17 -15.00 -9.61 8.65
C ILE A 17 -15.03 -11.05 8.19
N ASN A 18 -15.47 -11.96 9.07
CA ASN A 18 -15.51 -13.41 8.81
C ASN A 18 -14.19 -14.01 8.27
N GLY A 19 -13.04 -13.49 8.73
CA GLY A 19 -11.72 -13.97 8.28
C GLY A 19 -11.17 -13.28 7.03
N GLU A 20 -11.82 -12.23 6.53
CA GLU A 20 -11.39 -11.52 5.31
C GLU A 20 -11.26 -10.01 5.57
N ALA A 21 -10.18 -9.39 5.08
CA ALA A 21 -9.99 -7.96 5.22
C ALA A 21 -10.98 -7.21 4.32
N HIS A 22 -11.74 -6.28 4.89
CA HIS A 22 -12.90 -5.64 4.26
C HIS A 22 -14.10 -6.55 3.94
N GLY A 23 -14.04 -7.83 4.31
CA GLY A 23 -15.12 -8.80 4.16
C GLY A 23 -15.15 -9.52 2.80
N PRO A 24 -16.23 -10.27 2.53
CA PRO A 24 -16.25 -11.28 1.46
C PRO A 24 -16.41 -10.72 0.03
N ASP A 25 -16.57 -9.40 -0.10
CA ASP A 25 -16.67 -8.77 -1.41
C ASP A 25 -15.28 -8.42 -1.95
N ARG A 26 -15.14 -8.14 -3.25
CA ARG A 26 -13.85 -7.88 -3.88
C ARG A 26 -13.79 -6.48 -4.48
N LEU A 27 -12.60 -5.88 -4.48
CA LEU A 27 -12.34 -4.53 -4.98
C LEU A 27 -13.20 -3.45 -4.32
N VAL A 28 -13.55 -3.66 -3.04
CA VAL A 28 -14.33 -2.72 -2.24
C VAL A 28 -13.79 -2.66 -0.82
N THR A 29 -13.97 -1.52 -0.17
CA THR A 29 -13.69 -1.38 1.27
C THR A 29 -14.92 -1.73 2.10
N THR A 30 -14.75 -1.90 3.41
CA THR A 30 -15.83 -2.21 4.34
C THR A 30 -17.03 -1.25 4.24
N CYS A 31 -16.80 0.05 4.03
CA CYS A 31 -17.91 1.01 3.94
C CYS A 31 -18.78 0.86 2.68
N GLN A 32 -18.30 0.09 1.69
CA GLN A 32 -19.04 -0.26 0.47
C GLN A 32 -19.59 -1.70 0.52
N LEU A 33 -19.25 -2.48 1.56
CA LEU A 33 -19.79 -3.80 1.77
C LEU A 33 -21.28 -3.71 2.12
N HIS A 34 -22.10 -4.44 1.39
CA HIS A 34 -23.55 -4.45 1.59
C HIS A 34 -24.00 -5.71 2.35
N MET A 35 -24.98 -5.55 3.24
CA MET A 35 -25.55 -6.68 4.01
C MET A 35 -26.12 -7.81 3.14
N ARG A 36 -26.55 -7.51 1.90
CA ARG A 36 -27.00 -8.51 0.91
C ARG A 36 -25.92 -9.52 0.48
N LYS A 37 -24.67 -9.33 0.90
CA LYS A 37 -23.57 -10.30 0.71
C LYS A 37 -23.62 -11.44 1.73
N PHE A 38 -24.40 -11.29 2.79
CA PHE A 38 -24.62 -12.29 3.83
C PHE A 38 -26.04 -12.86 3.72
N LYS A 39 -26.25 -14.06 4.25
CA LYS A 39 -27.55 -14.72 4.27
C LYS A 39 -28.30 -14.35 5.55
N ASP A 40 -29.63 -14.37 5.47
CA ASP A 40 -30.47 -14.15 6.65
C ASP A 40 -30.19 -15.23 7.70
N GLY A 41 -29.95 -14.79 8.94
CA GLY A 41 -29.58 -15.66 10.06
C GLY A 41 -28.08 -15.92 10.22
N ASP A 42 -27.22 -15.42 9.31
CA ASP A 42 -25.77 -15.51 9.48
C ASP A 42 -25.30 -14.74 10.72
N THR A 43 -24.35 -15.33 11.46
CA THR A 43 -23.58 -14.62 12.48
C THR A 43 -22.34 -14.02 11.82
N ILE A 44 -22.17 -12.70 11.92
CA ILE A 44 -21.04 -11.98 11.32
C ILE A 44 -20.04 -11.63 12.43
N PHE A 45 -18.81 -12.11 12.28
CA PHE A 45 -17.69 -11.77 13.15
C PHE A 45 -16.96 -10.56 12.60
N ILE A 46 -16.75 -9.55 13.45
CA ILE A 46 -16.08 -8.30 13.10
C ILE A 46 -14.93 -8.09 14.08
N GLU A 47 -13.72 -7.99 13.54
CA GLU A 47 -12.46 -7.90 14.29
C GLU A 47 -11.62 -6.73 13.76
N PRO A 48 -10.71 -6.14 14.56
CA PRO A 48 -9.72 -5.22 14.04
C PRO A 48 -8.72 -5.96 13.14
N PHE A 49 -7.98 -5.22 12.30
CA PHE A 49 -6.80 -5.78 11.66
C PHE A 49 -5.79 -6.27 12.70
N ARG A 50 -5.16 -7.42 12.44
CA ARG A 50 -4.20 -8.05 13.33
C ARG A 50 -2.81 -8.05 12.70
N ALA A 51 -1.93 -7.24 13.26
CA ALA A 51 -0.50 -7.27 13.01
C ALA A 51 0.20 -6.56 14.18
N ASP A 52 1.39 -7.02 14.56
CA ASP A 52 2.15 -6.38 15.65
C ASP A 52 2.50 -4.92 15.30
N SER A 53 2.79 -4.65 14.02
CA SER A 53 3.01 -3.30 13.49
C SER A 53 1.73 -2.45 13.38
N PHE A 54 0.55 -3.03 13.57
CA PHE A 54 -0.75 -2.35 13.66
C PHE A 54 -1.44 -2.61 15.00
N PRO A 55 -0.89 -2.09 16.11
CA PRO A 55 -1.43 -2.36 17.44
C PRO A 55 -2.86 -1.83 17.57
N VAL A 56 -3.72 -2.61 18.22
CA VAL A 56 -5.09 -2.20 18.53
C VAL A 56 -5.05 -1.08 19.58
N ILE A 57 -5.63 0.07 19.25
CA ILE A 57 -5.79 1.19 20.19
C ILE A 57 -6.98 0.91 21.09
N LYS A 58 -8.16 0.68 20.49
CA LYS A 58 -9.41 0.40 21.20
C LYS A 58 -10.45 -0.19 20.25
N ASP A 59 -11.19 -1.19 20.71
CA ASP A 59 -12.25 -1.87 19.97
C ASP A 59 -11.76 -2.36 18.59
N LEU A 60 -12.16 -1.66 17.53
CA LEU A 60 -11.89 -1.98 16.13
C LEU A 60 -10.92 -0.96 15.47
N ILE A 61 -10.24 -0.14 16.27
CA ILE A 61 -9.32 0.90 15.81
C ILE A 61 -7.89 0.39 16.01
N VAL A 62 -7.07 0.49 14.96
CA VAL A 62 -5.64 0.14 14.97
C VAL A 62 -4.80 1.36 14.64
N ASP A 63 -3.60 1.43 15.21
CA ASP A 63 -2.58 2.42 14.82
C ASP A 63 -1.93 1.98 13.50
N ARG A 64 -1.90 2.86 12.50
CA ARG A 64 -1.25 2.62 11.20
C ARG A 64 -0.11 3.60 10.90
N SER A 65 0.34 4.36 11.90
CA SER A 65 1.39 5.37 11.74
C SER A 65 2.72 4.83 11.21
N ALA A 66 2.93 3.51 11.26
CA ALA A 66 4.03 2.82 10.59
C ALA A 66 4.05 3.08 9.07
N PHE A 67 2.89 3.16 8.43
CA PHE A 67 2.79 3.49 7.00
C PHE A 67 3.22 4.94 6.71
N ASP A 68 2.90 5.88 7.60
CA ASP A 68 3.32 7.27 7.45
C ASP A 68 4.85 7.39 7.54
N ARG A 69 5.47 6.68 8.49
CA ARG A 69 6.93 6.64 8.63
C ARG A 69 7.62 6.03 7.41
N ILE A 70 7.08 4.95 6.85
CA ILE A 70 7.55 4.39 5.57
C ILE A 70 7.41 5.41 4.43
N GLN A 71 6.28 6.09 4.34
CA GLN A 71 6.07 7.11 3.30
C GLN A 71 7.08 8.26 3.44
N HIS A 72 7.38 8.70 4.66
CA HIS A 72 8.38 9.73 4.93
C HIS A 72 9.82 9.29 4.65
N ALA A 73 10.12 7.99 4.66
CA ALA A 73 11.47 7.48 4.41
C ALA A 73 11.91 7.58 2.94
N GLY A 74 10.96 7.64 1.99
CA GLY A 74 11.30 7.76 0.57
C GLY A 74 10.13 7.86 -0.40
N GLY A 75 8.89 7.89 0.08
CA GLY A 75 7.68 7.98 -0.73
C GLY A 75 7.40 9.38 -1.29
N PHE A 76 8.42 10.12 -1.67
CA PHE A 76 8.31 11.48 -2.21
C PHE A 76 9.31 11.69 -3.36
N ILE A 77 9.22 12.83 -4.03
CA ILE A 77 10.24 13.30 -4.98
C ILE A 77 10.86 14.55 -4.39
N SER A 78 12.16 14.54 -4.11
CA SER A 78 12.87 15.79 -3.83
C SER A 78 13.16 16.49 -5.14
N VAL A 79 12.63 17.70 -5.27
CA VAL A 79 12.94 18.57 -6.39
C VAL A 79 13.31 19.93 -5.84
N ASN A 80 14.52 20.39 -6.17
CA ASN A 80 14.87 21.77 -5.93
C ASN A 80 14.25 22.59 -7.06
N THR A 81 13.11 23.22 -6.78
CA THR A 81 12.41 24.04 -7.77
C THR A 81 13.17 25.33 -8.06
N SER A 82 13.93 25.90 -7.11
CA SER A 82 14.70 27.16 -7.25
C SER A 82 13.97 28.28 -8.02
N GLY A 83 12.63 28.34 -7.93
CA GLY A 83 11.80 29.28 -8.71
C GLY A 83 11.60 28.95 -10.19
N ASN A 84 12.18 27.87 -10.71
CA ASN A 84 12.15 27.41 -12.10
C ASN A 84 11.37 26.09 -12.24
N THR A 85 10.15 26.03 -11.71
CA THR A 85 9.25 24.88 -11.95
C THR A 85 9.02 24.71 -13.44
N GLN A 86 9.31 23.52 -13.97
CA GLN A 86 9.06 23.20 -15.37
C GLN A 86 7.56 22.99 -15.62
N ASP A 87 7.12 23.24 -16.85
CA ASP A 87 5.75 22.94 -17.28
C ASP A 87 5.48 21.43 -17.18
N GLY A 88 4.31 21.03 -16.69
CA GLY A 88 3.96 19.61 -16.50
C GLY A 88 3.96 18.79 -17.79
N ASN A 89 3.84 19.43 -18.96
CA ASN A 89 3.86 18.77 -20.27
C ASN A 89 5.25 18.80 -20.93
N SER A 90 6.26 19.38 -20.27
CA SER A 90 7.61 19.51 -20.83
C SER A 90 8.36 18.18 -20.93
N ILE A 91 8.03 17.22 -20.06
CA ILE A 91 8.63 15.88 -20.06
C ILE A 91 7.54 14.88 -20.48
N PRO A 92 7.54 14.39 -21.73
CA PRO A 92 6.58 13.40 -22.17
C PRO A 92 6.78 12.09 -21.40
N ILE A 93 5.68 11.49 -20.96
CA ILE A 93 5.63 10.20 -20.30
C ILE A 93 4.86 9.25 -21.20
N SER A 94 5.36 8.02 -21.36
CA SER A 94 4.63 7.03 -22.14
C SER A 94 3.28 6.74 -21.48
N LYS A 95 2.22 6.52 -22.27
CA LYS A 95 0.88 6.23 -21.72
C LYS A 95 0.92 5.00 -20.79
N HIS A 96 1.72 4.01 -21.16
CA HIS A 96 1.93 2.80 -20.37
C HIS A 96 2.52 3.12 -18.98
N ASP A 97 3.62 3.87 -18.91
CA ASP A 97 4.25 4.22 -17.62
C ASP A 97 3.33 5.11 -16.77
N ALA A 98 2.59 6.02 -17.41
CA ALA A 98 1.63 6.88 -16.71
C ALA A 98 0.48 6.07 -16.10
N ASP A 99 -0.06 5.10 -16.83
CA ASP A 99 -1.13 4.21 -16.34
C ASP A 99 -0.63 3.32 -15.21
N GLU A 100 0.49 2.62 -15.40
CA GLU A 100 1.05 1.77 -14.36
C GLU A 100 1.39 2.56 -13.08
N ALA A 101 1.92 3.79 -13.24
CA ALA A 101 2.22 4.66 -12.11
C ALA A 101 0.94 5.09 -11.39
N MET A 102 -0.12 5.41 -12.13
CA MET A 102 -1.42 5.78 -11.57
C MET A 102 -2.08 4.60 -10.88
N ASP A 103 -2.06 3.40 -11.47
CA ASP A 103 -2.60 2.18 -10.87
C ASP A 103 -1.91 1.89 -9.54
N ALA A 104 -0.58 2.01 -9.48
CA ALA A 104 0.16 1.89 -8.22
C ALA A 104 -0.20 3.03 -7.23
N ALA A 105 -0.42 4.25 -7.72
CA ALA A 105 -0.80 5.42 -6.91
C ALA A 105 -2.16 5.30 -6.23
N THR A 106 -3.07 4.46 -6.76
CA THR A 106 -4.41 4.25 -6.18
C THR A 106 -4.37 3.64 -4.78
N CYS A 107 -3.21 3.16 -4.31
CA CYS A 107 -3.05 2.64 -2.95
C CYS A 107 -3.44 3.68 -1.88
N ILE A 108 -4.53 3.39 -1.17
CA ILE A 108 -5.14 4.25 -0.13
C ILE A 108 -4.61 4.00 1.29
N GLY A 109 -3.56 3.20 1.47
CA GLY A 109 -2.99 2.92 2.79
C GLY A 109 -3.91 2.20 3.78
N CYS A 110 -4.95 1.49 3.30
CA CYS A 110 -5.96 0.86 4.18
C CYS A 110 -5.39 -0.21 5.12
N GLY A 111 -4.29 -0.88 4.75
CA GLY A 111 -3.66 -1.93 5.55
C GLY A 111 -4.20 -3.35 5.31
N ALA A 112 -5.17 -3.55 4.40
CA ALA A 112 -5.74 -4.88 4.12
C ALA A 112 -4.66 -5.89 3.68
N CYS A 113 -3.68 -5.44 2.91
CA CYS A 113 -2.54 -6.27 2.49
C CYS A 113 -1.73 -6.84 3.65
N VAL A 114 -1.58 -6.09 4.74
CA VAL A 114 -0.89 -6.52 5.96
C VAL A 114 -1.77 -7.48 6.75
N ALA A 115 -3.06 -7.13 6.94
CA ALA A 115 -3.99 -7.94 7.71
C ALA A 115 -4.25 -9.34 7.09
N SER A 116 -4.19 -9.44 5.76
CA SER A 116 -4.40 -10.71 5.04
C SER A 116 -3.12 -11.50 4.80
N CYS A 117 -1.94 -10.88 4.96
CA CYS A 117 -0.68 -11.58 4.78
C CYS A 117 -0.36 -12.42 6.02
N LYS A 118 -0.05 -13.70 5.85
CA LYS A 118 0.37 -14.59 6.95
C LYS A 118 1.61 -14.10 7.72
N ASN A 119 2.45 -13.28 7.10
CA ASN A 119 3.65 -12.69 7.71
C ASN A 119 3.41 -11.22 8.11
N SER A 120 2.18 -10.71 7.99
CA SER A 120 1.89 -9.28 8.17
C SER A 120 2.81 -8.38 7.36
N SER A 121 3.11 -8.76 6.11
CA SER A 121 4.05 -8.02 5.28
C SER A 121 3.44 -6.74 4.70
N ALA A 122 4.16 -5.62 4.81
CA ALA A 122 3.77 -4.37 4.15
C ALA A 122 4.30 -4.25 2.71
N MET A 123 4.95 -5.29 2.17
CA MET A 123 5.61 -5.26 0.85
C MET A 123 4.69 -4.77 -0.29
N LEU A 124 3.39 -5.11 -0.28
CA LEU A 124 2.48 -4.60 -1.32
C LEU A 124 2.29 -3.07 -1.22
N PHE A 125 2.14 -2.54 0.00
CA PHE A 125 2.06 -1.09 0.23
C PHE A 125 3.36 -0.39 -0.18
N VAL A 126 4.51 -0.87 0.32
CA VAL A 126 5.83 -0.28 0.00
C VAL A 126 6.06 -0.30 -1.50
N SER A 127 5.81 -1.44 -2.14
CA SER A 127 6.05 -1.61 -3.57
C SER A 127 5.16 -0.74 -4.44
N ALA A 128 3.89 -0.53 -4.07
CA ALA A 128 3.00 0.39 -4.78
C ALA A 128 3.56 1.82 -4.76
N LYS A 129 4.02 2.29 -3.60
CA LYS A 129 4.59 3.63 -3.43
C LYS A 129 5.94 3.79 -4.14
N VAL A 130 6.77 2.74 -4.15
CA VAL A 130 8.00 2.71 -4.94
C VAL A 130 7.69 2.76 -6.44
N SER A 131 6.82 1.88 -6.94
CA SER A 131 6.46 1.79 -8.36
C SER A 131 5.82 3.08 -8.89
N GLN A 132 4.89 3.67 -8.13
CA GLN A 132 4.23 4.95 -8.45
C GLN A 132 5.26 6.02 -8.85
N LEU A 133 6.42 6.02 -8.21
CA LEU A 133 7.43 7.07 -8.38
C LEU A 133 8.57 6.63 -9.30
N ALA A 134 8.99 5.36 -9.25
CA ALA A 134 10.07 4.82 -10.09
C ALA A 134 9.74 4.81 -11.59
N LEU A 135 8.45 4.73 -11.94
CA LEU A 135 7.96 4.82 -13.31
C LEU A 135 8.04 6.22 -13.91
N LEU A 136 7.98 7.25 -13.06
CA LEU A 136 7.94 8.63 -13.49
C LEU A 136 9.36 9.19 -13.63
N PRO A 137 9.64 10.01 -14.66
CA PRO A 137 10.97 10.58 -14.89
C PRO A 137 11.56 11.28 -13.65
N GLN A 138 10.73 12.00 -12.91
CA GLN A 138 11.12 12.75 -11.72
C GLN A 138 11.56 11.85 -10.57
N GLY A 139 10.96 10.66 -10.43
CA GLY A 139 11.29 9.73 -9.36
C GLY A 139 12.50 8.83 -9.65
N LYS A 140 13.00 8.81 -10.90
CA LYS A 140 14.16 8.00 -11.31
C LYS A 140 15.46 8.42 -10.63
N VAL A 141 15.62 9.70 -10.32
CA VAL A 141 16.84 10.22 -9.68
C VAL A 141 17.06 9.59 -8.31
N GLU A 142 15.98 9.45 -7.53
CA GLU A 142 16.02 8.95 -6.15
C GLU A 142 15.67 7.46 -6.05
N ARG A 143 15.55 6.73 -7.17
CA ARG A 143 15.01 5.36 -7.18
C ARG A 143 15.73 4.40 -6.22
N HIS A 144 17.05 4.50 -6.13
CA HIS A 144 17.87 3.61 -5.29
C HIS A 144 17.74 3.95 -3.82
N ASP A 145 17.89 5.22 -3.45
CA ASP A 145 17.76 5.64 -2.05
C ASP A 145 16.31 5.47 -1.56
N ARG A 146 15.32 5.76 -2.41
CA ARG A 146 13.89 5.50 -2.15
C ARG A 146 13.66 4.06 -1.72
N VAL A 147 14.03 3.09 -2.55
CA VAL A 147 13.72 1.69 -2.27
C VAL A 147 14.48 1.19 -1.05
N LEU A 148 15.75 1.58 -0.89
CA LEU A 148 16.55 1.18 0.28
C LEU A 148 15.95 1.74 1.57
N ASN A 149 15.67 3.04 1.63
CA ASN A 149 15.15 3.69 2.84
C ASN A 149 13.75 3.18 3.20
N MET A 150 12.88 2.99 2.21
CA MET A 150 11.51 2.54 2.47
C MET A 150 11.45 1.07 2.92
N VAL A 151 12.31 0.20 2.36
CA VAL A 151 12.41 -1.20 2.81
C VAL A 151 13.04 -1.28 4.20
N ASP A 152 14.12 -0.52 4.46
CA ASP A 152 14.75 -0.46 5.78
C ASP A 152 13.80 0.06 6.87
N GLN A 153 13.01 1.10 6.55
CA GLN A 153 11.98 1.59 7.45
C GLN A 153 10.89 0.53 7.67
N MET A 154 10.45 -0.18 6.63
CA MET A 154 9.48 -1.27 6.76
C MET A 154 9.97 -2.37 7.71
N ASP A 155 11.24 -2.77 7.58
CA ASP A 155 11.86 -3.77 8.46
C ASP A 155 11.96 -3.24 9.91
N THR A 156 12.28 -1.95 10.08
CA THR A 156 12.33 -1.27 11.38
C THR A 156 10.96 -1.23 12.09
N GLU A 157 9.87 -1.10 11.33
CA GLU A 157 8.50 -1.18 11.87
C GLU A 157 8.07 -2.61 12.26
N GLY A 158 8.89 -3.62 11.97
CA GLY A 158 8.64 -5.02 12.32
C GLY A 158 7.67 -5.75 11.39
N PHE A 159 7.41 -5.22 10.18
CA PHE A 159 6.62 -5.94 9.19
C PHE A 159 7.38 -7.18 8.68
N GLY A 160 6.67 -8.28 8.43
CA GLY A 160 7.32 -9.49 7.92
C GLY A 160 7.68 -9.42 6.45
N ASN A 161 8.53 -10.36 6.03
CA ASN A 161 8.99 -10.48 4.65
C ASN A 161 7.99 -11.18 3.73
N CYS A 162 8.06 -10.88 2.42
CA CYS A 162 7.19 -11.52 1.43
C CYS A 162 7.60 -12.98 1.17
N THR A 163 6.64 -13.90 1.19
CA THR A 163 6.81 -15.30 0.77
C THR A 163 5.88 -15.68 -0.39
N ASN A 164 5.49 -14.71 -1.22
CA ASN A 164 4.68 -14.88 -2.43
C ASN A 164 3.36 -15.67 -2.23
N THR A 165 2.64 -15.41 -1.13
CA THR A 165 1.35 -16.07 -0.84
C THR A 165 0.19 -15.48 -1.66
N GLY A 166 0.31 -14.24 -2.13
CA GLY A 166 -0.66 -13.59 -3.02
C GLY A 166 -1.95 -13.06 -2.37
N ALA A 167 -2.22 -13.38 -1.10
CA ALA A 167 -3.40 -12.92 -0.37
C ALA A 167 -3.54 -11.38 -0.35
N CYS A 168 -2.44 -10.64 -0.36
CA CYS A 168 -2.44 -9.19 -0.32
C CYS A 168 -3.04 -8.53 -1.59
N GLU A 169 -2.88 -9.15 -2.77
CA GLU A 169 -3.49 -8.66 -4.03
C GLU A 169 -4.98 -8.98 -4.08
N ILE A 170 -5.35 -10.20 -3.67
CA ILE A 170 -6.75 -10.67 -3.65
C ILE A 170 -7.63 -9.79 -2.76
N GLU A 171 -7.12 -9.45 -1.56
CA GLU A 171 -7.84 -8.67 -0.56
C GLU A 171 -7.63 -7.15 -0.72
N CYS A 172 -6.90 -6.71 -1.76
CA CYS A 172 -6.70 -5.30 -2.01
C CYS A 172 -7.98 -4.66 -2.55
N PRO A 173 -8.59 -3.67 -1.85
CA PRO A 173 -9.81 -3.02 -2.34
C PRO A 173 -9.57 -2.15 -3.59
N LYS A 174 -8.31 -1.91 -3.94
CA LYS A 174 -7.90 -1.12 -5.12
C LYS A 174 -7.25 -1.97 -6.21
N GLY A 175 -7.18 -3.29 -6.04
CA GLY A 175 -6.62 -4.18 -7.05
C GLY A 175 -5.14 -3.94 -7.34
N ILE A 176 -4.36 -3.50 -6.34
CA ILE A 176 -2.92 -3.30 -6.51
C ILE A 176 -2.25 -4.64 -6.81
N SER A 177 -1.60 -4.73 -7.95
CA SER A 177 -1.00 -5.98 -8.41
C SER A 177 0.34 -6.32 -7.75
N LEU A 178 0.62 -7.62 -7.60
CA LEU A 178 1.93 -8.15 -7.18
C LEU A 178 3.07 -7.80 -8.12
N GLU A 179 2.80 -7.38 -9.36
CA GLU A 179 3.83 -6.88 -10.28
C GLU A 179 4.61 -5.70 -9.68
N ASN A 180 3.98 -4.93 -8.80
CA ASN A 180 4.65 -3.87 -8.04
C ASN A 180 5.73 -4.44 -7.12
N ILE A 181 5.45 -5.54 -6.41
CA ILE A 181 6.44 -6.22 -5.56
C ILE A 181 7.61 -6.71 -6.42
N ALA A 182 7.34 -7.29 -7.59
CA ALA A 182 8.38 -7.71 -8.51
C ALA A 182 9.24 -6.54 -8.99
N ARG A 183 8.63 -5.38 -9.28
CA ARG A 183 9.34 -4.14 -9.67
C ARG A 183 10.21 -3.61 -8.54
N MET A 184 9.66 -3.47 -7.34
CA MET A 184 10.41 -3.03 -6.17
C MET A 184 11.60 -3.96 -5.86
N ASN A 185 11.42 -5.28 -5.98
CA ASN A 185 12.54 -6.21 -5.79
C ASN A 185 13.66 -6.00 -6.83
N ARG A 186 13.34 -5.67 -8.09
CA ARG A 186 14.33 -5.29 -9.10
C ARG A 186 15.04 -3.98 -8.76
N GLU A 187 14.30 -3.00 -8.27
CA GLU A 187 14.87 -1.72 -7.77
C GLU A 187 15.85 -1.99 -6.61
N LEU A 188 15.45 -2.81 -5.64
CA LEU A 188 16.24 -3.14 -4.46
C LEU A 188 17.53 -3.90 -4.82
N VAL A 189 17.44 -4.91 -5.70
CA VAL A 189 18.62 -5.63 -6.20
C VAL A 189 19.54 -4.70 -6.98
N SER A 190 19.00 -3.84 -7.85
CA SER A 190 19.80 -2.86 -8.58
C SER A 190 20.52 -1.90 -7.63
N ALA A 191 19.85 -1.42 -6.58
CA ALA A 191 20.42 -0.49 -5.61
C ALA A 191 21.56 -1.13 -4.80
N ASN A 192 21.39 -2.38 -4.35
CA ASN A 192 22.41 -3.11 -3.60
C ASN A 192 23.67 -3.42 -4.43
N VAL A 193 23.51 -3.76 -5.71
CA VAL A 193 24.64 -3.99 -6.61
C VAL A 193 25.36 -2.68 -6.93
N SER A 194 24.66 -1.57 -7.11
CA SER A 194 25.28 -0.27 -7.40
C SER A 194 26.00 0.38 -6.22
N LYS A 195 25.70 -0.02 -4.97
CA LYS A 195 26.43 0.41 -3.77
C LYS A 195 27.66 -0.45 -3.43
N SER A 196 27.81 -1.61 -4.10
CA SER A 196 28.91 -2.57 -3.86
C SER A 196 30.18 -2.24 -4.65
#